data_AF-A0A919ZCQ1-F1
#
_entry.id   AF-A0A919ZCQ1-F1
#
_cell.length_a   1.000
_cell.length_b   1.000
_cell.length_c   1.000
_cell.angle_alpha   90.00
_cell.angle_beta   90.00
_cell.angle_gamma   90.00
#
_symmetry.space_group_name_H-M   'P 1'
#
loop_
_entity.id
_entity.type
_entity.pdbx_description
1 polymer ?
#
loop_
_entity_poly.entity_id
_entity_poly.type
_entity_poly.pdbx_seq_one_letter_code
_entity_poly.pdbx_strand_id
1 'polypeptide(L)'
;MKNAGTLVCLVLATILLAGCGKTAPVAQSVTQVDATPKPDPTPKAESSPKAEPTPKAEPSPKAEPSPKAEPSPKAEPSPKAEPTPKAEPTPKTEPSPKAEPSPKAEPSPKAEPTPKAESSAAVAAQAEAVYKGSCMACHGDQLQGKLGPNLQKVGGRLNRDQIAKQVTGGGSDMPAFGSRLSQEEIEALSSWLAGKK
;
A
#
# COMPACT_ATOMS: atom_id res chain seq x y z
N MET A 1 28.94 -44.29 7.89
CA MET A 1 29.45 -44.00 9.24
C MET A 1 28.52 -42.95 9.83
N LYS A 2 27.93 -43.26 10.99
CA LYS A 2 26.80 -42.54 11.59
C LYS A 2 27.37 -41.50 12.56
N ASN A 3 27.10 -40.21 12.34
CA ASN A 3 27.50 -39.17 13.28
C ASN A 3 26.41 -39.02 14.37
N ALA A 4 26.63 -39.71 15.49
CA ALA A 4 26.25 -39.23 16.82
C ALA A 4 27.09 -37.99 17.14
N GLY A 5 26.71 -36.99 17.93
CA GLY A 5 25.62 -36.75 18.86
C GLY A 5 26.07 -35.57 19.75
N THR A 6 25.15 -35.04 20.56
CA THR A 6 25.47 -34.30 21.80
C THR A 6 25.96 -32.85 21.58
N LEU A 7 25.40 -31.79 22.15
CA LEU A 7 25.17 -31.56 23.57
C LEU A 7 24.21 -30.37 23.75
N VAL A 8 23.14 -30.61 24.49
CA VAL A 8 22.26 -29.62 25.11
C VAL A 8 23.07 -28.81 26.14
N CYS A 9 23.20 -27.49 25.96
CA CYS A 9 23.60 -26.57 27.02
C CYS A 9 22.41 -25.69 27.40
N LEU A 10 21.55 -26.29 28.20
CA LEU A 10 20.45 -25.66 28.92
C LEU A 10 21.08 -25.01 30.17
N VAL A 11 21.35 -23.70 30.12
CA VAL A 11 21.86 -22.95 31.28
C VAL A 11 20.69 -22.19 31.91
N LEU A 12 20.05 -22.85 32.86
CA LEU A 12 19.14 -22.27 33.85
C LEU A 12 19.98 -21.81 35.06
N ALA A 13 19.96 -20.51 35.39
CA ALA A 13 20.24 -19.97 36.73
C ALA A 13 19.85 -18.48 36.76
N THR A 14 18.61 -18.16 37.14
CA THR A 14 18.26 -17.58 38.46
C THR A 14 19.01 -16.28 38.80
N ILE A 15 18.42 -15.14 38.44
CA ILE A 15 18.64 -13.87 39.16
C ILE A 15 17.31 -13.48 39.80
N LEU A 16 17.24 -13.73 41.09
CA LEU A 16 16.15 -13.41 42.00
C LEU A 16 16.67 -12.27 42.86
N LEU A 17 16.15 -11.05 42.67
CA LEU A 17 16.21 -9.99 43.68
C LEU A 17 14.93 -9.16 43.59
N ALA A 18 14.01 -9.53 44.48
CA ALA A 18 12.83 -8.77 44.83
C ALA A 18 13.23 -7.43 45.47
N GLY A 19 12.67 -6.34 44.95
CA GLY A 19 12.62 -5.04 45.61
C GLY A 19 11.17 -4.66 45.87
N CYS A 20 10.66 -5.07 47.03
CA CYS A 20 9.37 -4.64 47.56
C CYS A 20 9.58 -3.30 48.31
N GLY A 21 8.98 -2.23 47.80
CA GLY A 21 8.93 -0.92 48.46
C GLY A 21 7.49 -0.41 48.51
N LYS A 22 6.70 -0.98 49.42
CA LYS A 22 5.35 -0.52 49.79
C LYS A 22 5.31 -0.41 51.31
N THR A 23 5.44 0.80 51.84
CA THR A 23 5.03 1.12 53.21
C THR A 23 4.14 2.35 53.16
N ALA A 24 2.93 2.18 53.67
CA ALA A 24 1.88 3.19 53.78
C ALA A 24 1.89 3.81 55.21
N PRO A 25 0.82 4.44 55.73
CA PRO A 25 0.77 5.86 56.10
C PRO A 25 0.64 6.13 57.62
N VAL A 26 0.97 7.34 58.07
CA VAL A 26 0.61 7.92 59.39
C VAL A 26 0.66 9.45 59.20
N ALA A 27 -0.46 10.19 59.15
CA ALA A 27 -1.41 10.59 60.21
C ALA A 27 -0.97 11.86 60.97
N GLN A 28 -1.92 12.81 61.08
CA GLN A 28 -2.06 13.89 62.08
C GLN A 28 -1.18 15.16 61.86
N SER A 29 -1.62 16.42 61.98
CA SER A 29 -2.85 17.04 62.51
C SER A 29 -2.82 18.58 62.30
N VAL A 30 -4.01 19.22 62.27
CA VAL A 30 -4.39 20.62 62.61
C VAL A 30 -3.83 21.77 61.73
N THR A 31 -4.53 22.86 61.35
CA THR A 31 -5.73 23.55 61.84
C THR A 31 -6.50 24.22 60.68
N GLN A 32 -7.82 24.25 60.84
CA GLN A 32 -8.87 24.97 60.12
C GLN A 32 -8.98 26.44 60.59
N VAL A 33 -9.21 27.39 59.67
CA VAL A 33 -10.06 28.60 59.82
C VAL A 33 -10.46 29.06 58.42
N ASP A 34 -11.56 29.74 58.13
CA ASP A 34 -12.96 29.74 58.55
C ASP A 34 -13.68 30.63 57.49
N ALA A 35 -15.00 30.47 57.39
CA ALA A 35 -15.99 31.30 56.69
C ALA A 35 -16.23 31.08 55.17
N THR A 36 -17.45 30.95 54.62
CA THR A 36 -18.87 30.78 55.06
C THR A 36 -19.68 30.49 53.76
N PRO A 37 -20.88 29.85 53.78
CA PRO A 37 -21.38 29.01 52.67
C PRO A 37 -22.62 29.52 51.87
N LYS A 38 -22.83 28.86 50.71
CA LYS A 38 -24.05 28.56 49.90
C LYS A 38 -24.84 29.72 49.24
N PRO A 39 -25.70 29.48 48.20
CA PRO A 39 -26.18 28.20 47.64
C PRO A 39 -26.07 28.03 46.10
N ASP A 40 -26.17 26.77 45.66
CA ASP A 40 -26.43 26.38 44.26
C ASP A 40 -27.94 26.40 43.97
N PRO A 41 -28.36 26.82 42.77
CA PRO A 41 -29.14 25.89 41.94
C PRO A 41 -28.67 25.82 40.47
N THR A 42 -28.52 24.58 39.98
CA THR A 42 -28.51 24.13 38.56
C THR A 42 -29.70 24.67 37.71
N PRO A 43 -29.83 24.35 36.40
CA PRO A 43 -29.01 24.59 35.20
C PRO A 43 -29.84 25.26 34.04
N LYS A 44 -29.28 25.31 32.82
CA LYS A 44 -29.80 25.84 31.51
C LYS A 44 -29.65 27.35 31.26
N ALA A 45 -28.80 27.70 30.30
CA ALA A 45 -29.25 28.11 28.95
C ALA A 45 -28.04 28.40 28.06
N GLU A 46 -28.10 27.77 26.88
CA GLU A 46 -27.33 28.07 25.68
C GLU A 46 -27.23 29.59 25.45
N SER A 47 -26.01 30.09 25.25
CA SER A 47 -25.78 31.41 24.68
C SER A 47 -24.74 31.24 23.60
N SER A 48 -25.22 31.23 22.37
CA SER A 48 -24.43 31.18 21.14
C SER A 48 -23.28 32.20 21.19
N PRO A 49 -22.06 31.84 20.78
CA PRO A 49 -21.08 32.85 20.45
C PRO A 49 -21.60 33.66 19.26
N LYS A 50 -21.70 34.97 19.50
CA LYS A 50 -22.03 36.01 18.54
C LYS A 50 -21.08 35.91 17.35
N ALA A 51 -21.65 35.85 16.15
CA ALA A 51 -20.95 35.77 14.89
C ALA A 51 -19.80 36.78 14.79
N GLU A 52 -18.62 36.29 14.42
CA GLU A 52 -17.55 37.13 13.87
C GLU A 52 -18.07 37.89 12.64
N PRO A 53 -17.63 39.14 12.41
CA PRO A 53 -17.93 39.83 11.17
C PRO A 53 -17.31 39.06 10.01
N THR A 54 -18.15 38.58 9.11
CA THR A 54 -17.72 38.06 7.81
C THR A 54 -16.85 39.11 7.11
N PRO A 55 -15.65 38.76 6.61
CA PRO A 55 -14.94 39.63 5.69
C PRO A 55 -15.85 39.91 4.48
N LYS A 56 -16.06 41.20 4.22
CA LYS A 56 -16.78 41.70 3.06
C LYS A 56 -16.14 41.11 1.81
N ALA A 57 -16.94 40.48 0.96
CA ALA A 57 -16.50 39.93 -0.31
C ALA A 57 -15.63 40.94 -1.06
N GLU A 58 -14.42 40.51 -1.45
CA GLU A 58 -13.66 41.19 -2.48
C GLU A 58 -14.56 41.33 -3.72
N PRO A 59 -14.51 42.48 -4.43
CA PRO A 59 -15.16 42.57 -5.72
C PRO A 59 -14.54 41.53 -6.65
N SER A 60 -15.36 40.64 -7.21
CA SER A 60 -14.93 39.73 -8.26
C SER A 60 -14.22 40.53 -9.36
N PRO A 61 -13.06 40.08 -9.85
CA PRO A 61 -12.48 40.67 -11.06
C PRO A 61 -13.51 40.59 -12.18
N LYS A 62 -13.75 41.74 -12.83
CA LYS A 62 -14.50 41.81 -14.08
C LYS A 62 -13.90 40.79 -15.04
N ALA A 63 -14.76 39.94 -15.59
CA ALA A 63 -14.38 39.02 -16.66
C ALA A 63 -13.62 39.78 -17.74
N GLU A 64 -12.39 39.35 -18.00
CA GLU A 64 -11.67 39.75 -19.21
C GLU A 64 -12.53 39.38 -20.42
N PRO A 65 -12.55 40.21 -21.47
CA PRO A 65 -13.19 39.83 -22.71
C PRO A 65 -12.53 38.57 -23.26
N SER A 66 -13.33 37.53 -23.53
CA SER A 66 -12.84 36.36 -24.25
C SER A 66 -12.18 36.79 -25.56
N PRO A 67 -10.98 36.29 -25.88
CA PRO A 67 -10.41 36.47 -27.20
C PRO A 67 -11.39 35.92 -28.24
N LYS A 68 -11.71 36.78 -29.21
CA LYS A 68 -12.52 36.45 -30.37
C LYS A 68 -11.87 35.26 -31.06
N ALA A 69 -12.64 34.19 -31.28
CA ALA A 69 -12.20 32.99 -31.95
C ALA A 69 -11.45 33.34 -33.24
N GLU A 70 -10.19 32.90 -33.33
CA GLU A 70 -9.48 32.87 -34.60
C GLU A 70 -10.27 32.04 -35.61
N PRO A 71 -10.28 32.44 -36.89
CA PRO A 71 -10.93 31.63 -37.92
C PRO A 71 -10.27 30.25 -37.99
N SER A 72 -11.08 29.20 -37.91
CA SER A 72 -10.62 27.84 -38.16
C SER A 72 -9.93 27.75 -39.52
N PRO A 73 -8.73 27.17 -39.62
CA PRO A 73 -8.14 26.85 -40.90
C PRO A 73 -9.08 25.91 -41.66
N LYS A 74 -9.37 26.31 -42.89
CA LYS A 74 -10.13 25.56 -43.87
C LYS A 74 -9.47 24.19 -44.07
N ALA A 75 -10.27 23.13 -43.99
CA ALA A 75 -9.85 21.74 -44.11
C ALA A 75 -8.85 21.54 -45.27
N GLU A 76 -7.67 21.01 -44.94
CA GLU A 76 -6.82 20.37 -45.94
C GLU A 76 -7.54 19.14 -46.51
N PRO A 77 -7.44 18.90 -47.82
CA PRO A 77 -8.01 17.71 -48.43
C PRO A 77 -7.34 16.45 -47.86
N SER A 78 -8.19 15.50 -47.47
CA SER A 78 -7.82 14.19 -46.95
C SER A 78 -6.88 13.46 -47.92
N PRO A 79 -5.71 12.95 -47.46
CA PRO A 79 -4.91 12.05 -48.28
C PRO A 79 -5.74 10.79 -48.56
N LYS A 80 -5.87 10.52 -49.86
CA LYS A 80 -6.53 9.35 -50.44
C LYS A 80 -5.96 8.08 -49.81
N ALA A 81 -6.85 7.23 -49.30
CA ALA A 81 -6.51 5.94 -48.72
C ALA A 81 -5.52 5.16 -49.62
N GLU A 82 -4.37 4.79 -49.06
CA GLU A 82 -3.51 3.78 -49.63
C GLU A 82 -4.28 2.46 -49.73
N PRO A 83 -4.10 1.69 -50.82
CA PRO A 83 -4.76 0.40 -50.99
C PRO A 83 -4.33 -0.56 -49.88
N THR A 84 -5.34 -1.09 -49.19
CA THR A 84 -5.20 -2.21 -48.24
C THR A 84 -4.45 -3.37 -48.89
N PRO A 85 -3.35 -3.87 -48.31
CA PRO A 85 -2.81 -5.15 -48.70
C PRO A 85 -3.86 -6.24 -48.43
N LYS A 86 -4.17 -6.95 -49.53
CA LYS A 86 -5.08 -8.09 -49.59
C LYS A 86 -4.67 -9.13 -48.55
N ALA A 87 -5.65 -9.53 -47.73
CA ALA A 87 -5.53 -10.62 -46.78
C ALA A 87 -4.86 -11.84 -47.43
N GLU A 88 -3.74 -12.27 -46.85
CA GLU A 88 -3.19 -13.59 -47.12
C GLU A 88 -4.23 -14.67 -46.77
N PRO A 89 -4.33 -15.73 -47.58
CA PRO A 89 -5.28 -16.80 -47.35
C PRO A 89 -4.96 -17.52 -46.03
N THR A 90 -5.98 -17.63 -45.18
CA THR A 90 -6.01 -18.52 -44.02
C THR A 90 -5.56 -19.94 -44.42
N PRO A 91 -4.50 -20.50 -43.83
CA PRO A 91 -4.23 -21.93 -43.96
C PRO A 91 -5.38 -22.71 -43.31
N LYS A 92 -5.88 -23.68 -44.07
CA LYS A 92 -6.98 -24.57 -43.72
C LYS A 92 -6.74 -25.25 -42.38
N THR A 93 -7.81 -25.27 -41.60
CA THR A 93 -8.07 -26.17 -40.48
C THR A 93 -7.61 -27.58 -40.80
N GLU A 94 -6.55 -28.03 -40.13
CA GLU A 94 -6.18 -29.44 -40.07
C GLU A 94 -7.20 -30.15 -39.14
N PRO A 95 -7.68 -31.35 -39.50
CA PRO A 95 -8.69 -32.06 -38.72
C PRO A 95 -8.17 -32.45 -37.32
N SER A 96 -9.04 -32.25 -36.34
CA SER A 96 -8.87 -32.67 -34.94
C SER A 96 -8.49 -34.16 -34.86
N PRO A 97 -7.33 -34.52 -34.26
CA PRO A 97 -7.07 -35.89 -33.88
C PRO A 97 -8.00 -36.29 -32.72
N LYS A 98 -8.73 -37.36 -32.99
CA LYS A 98 -9.65 -38.10 -32.13
C LYS A 98 -8.99 -38.44 -30.79
N ALA A 99 -9.73 -38.23 -29.70
CA ALA A 99 -9.36 -38.62 -28.35
C ALA A 99 -8.98 -40.12 -28.27
N GLU A 100 -7.76 -40.40 -27.83
CA GLU A 100 -7.38 -41.69 -27.27
C GLU A 100 -7.59 -41.70 -25.75
N PRO A 101 -7.93 -42.86 -25.15
CA PRO A 101 -8.30 -42.96 -23.76
C PRO A 101 -7.12 -42.75 -22.80
N SER A 102 -7.43 -42.12 -21.68
CA SER A 102 -6.56 -41.84 -20.54
C SER A 102 -5.90 -43.11 -19.96
N PRO A 103 -4.56 -43.19 -19.86
CA PRO A 103 -3.92 -44.12 -18.95
C PRO A 103 -4.10 -43.63 -17.51
N LYS A 104 -4.77 -44.47 -16.72
CA LYS A 104 -4.99 -44.29 -15.28
C LYS A 104 -3.68 -44.55 -14.53
N ALA A 105 -3.18 -43.49 -13.88
CA ALA A 105 -2.34 -43.43 -12.68
C ALA A 105 -1.26 -44.53 -12.47
N GLU A 106 0.00 -44.15 -12.66
CA GLU A 106 1.11 -44.66 -11.86
C GLU A 106 1.45 -43.68 -10.71
N PRO A 107 1.91 -44.19 -9.55
CA PRO A 107 2.06 -43.40 -8.33
C PRO A 107 3.22 -42.39 -8.41
N SER A 108 2.96 -41.24 -7.78
CA SER A 108 3.82 -40.06 -7.61
C SER A 108 5.30 -40.38 -7.37
N PRO A 109 6.24 -39.82 -8.16
CA PRO A 109 7.56 -39.54 -7.62
C PRO A 109 7.36 -38.50 -6.50
N LYS A 110 7.86 -38.86 -5.33
CA LYS A 110 8.01 -38.02 -4.15
C LYS A 110 8.66 -36.72 -4.58
N ALA A 111 7.97 -35.59 -4.42
CA ALA A 111 8.53 -34.28 -4.68
C ALA A 111 9.78 -34.10 -3.82
N GLU A 112 10.96 -34.13 -4.45
CA GLU A 112 12.13 -33.43 -3.95
C GLU A 112 11.75 -31.96 -3.70
N PRO A 113 12.30 -31.31 -2.67
CA PRO A 113 12.04 -29.89 -2.44
C PRO A 113 12.49 -29.10 -3.68
N THR A 114 11.51 -28.57 -4.41
CA THR A 114 11.75 -27.72 -5.58
C THR A 114 12.53 -26.46 -5.17
N PRO A 115 13.53 -26.00 -5.95
CA PRO A 115 14.29 -24.76 -5.71
C PRO A 115 13.46 -23.46 -5.79
N LYS A 116 12.13 -23.57 -5.97
CA LYS A 116 11.18 -22.45 -6.13
C LYS A 116 10.90 -21.69 -4.82
N ALA A 117 11.00 -22.37 -3.67
CA ALA A 117 10.72 -21.75 -2.37
C ALA A 117 11.83 -20.77 -1.95
N GLU A 118 13.11 -21.14 -2.12
CA GLU A 118 14.24 -20.26 -1.83
C GLU A 118 14.27 -19.02 -2.74
N SER A 119 13.96 -19.20 -4.03
CA SER A 119 13.82 -18.07 -4.97
C SER A 119 12.71 -17.09 -4.56
N SER A 120 11.57 -17.59 -4.04
CA SER A 120 10.47 -16.72 -3.62
C SER A 120 10.78 -15.86 -2.39
N ALA A 121 11.55 -16.41 -1.44
CA ALA A 121 11.95 -15.68 -0.24
C ALA A 121 12.98 -14.60 -0.56
N ALA A 122 13.95 -14.89 -1.44
CA ALA A 122 14.92 -13.91 -1.91
C ALA A 122 14.26 -12.74 -2.66
N VAL A 123 13.29 -13.04 -3.54
CA VAL A 123 12.51 -12.01 -4.26
C VAL A 123 11.69 -11.16 -3.29
N ALA A 124 11.06 -11.77 -2.29
CA ALA A 124 10.32 -11.02 -1.27
C ALA A 124 11.23 -10.09 -0.44
N ALA A 125 12.43 -10.55 -0.08
CA ALA A 125 13.40 -9.74 0.64
C ALA A 125 13.89 -8.55 -0.19
N GLN A 126 14.18 -8.76 -1.48
CA GLN A 126 14.56 -7.68 -2.41
C GLN A 126 13.42 -6.67 -2.58
N ALA A 127 12.19 -7.14 -2.80
CA ALA A 127 11.01 -6.28 -2.90
C ALA A 127 10.80 -5.43 -1.65
N GLU A 128 10.99 -6.00 -0.46
CA GLU A 128 10.86 -5.29 0.79
C GLU A 128 11.96 -4.23 1.00
N ALA A 129 13.19 -4.52 0.55
CA ALA A 129 14.28 -3.54 0.56
C ALA A 129 13.96 -2.34 -0.35
N VAL A 130 13.49 -2.59 -1.58
CA VAL A 130 13.04 -1.54 -2.51
C VAL A 130 11.90 -0.73 -1.88
N TYR A 131 10.92 -1.41 -1.28
CA TYR A 131 9.80 -0.76 -0.60
C TYR A 131 10.27 0.18 0.52
N LYS A 132 11.17 -0.29 1.38
CA LYS A 132 11.74 0.49 2.49
C LYS A 132 12.52 1.70 1.97
N GLY A 133 13.30 1.55 0.90
CA GLY A 133 14.08 2.65 0.33
C GLY A 133 13.24 3.70 -0.41
N SER A 134 12.15 3.29 -1.06
CA SER A 134 11.48 4.14 -2.06
C SER A 134 10.03 4.49 -1.73
N CYS A 135 9.32 3.66 -0.98
CA CYS A 135 7.86 3.72 -0.86
C CYS A 135 7.38 4.02 0.56
N MET A 136 8.13 3.57 1.56
CA MET A 136 7.77 3.64 2.99
C MET A 136 7.47 5.06 3.48
N ALA A 137 8.13 6.08 2.92
CA ALA A 137 7.91 7.48 3.30
C ALA A 137 6.44 7.90 3.13
N CYS A 138 5.77 7.41 2.08
CA CYS A 138 4.38 7.74 1.78
C CYS A 138 3.41 6.64 2.20
N HIS A 139 3.78 5.37 2.10
CA HIS A 139 2.89 4.23 2.33
C HIS A 139 3.04 3.56 3.70
N GLY A 140 3.97 4.04 4.54
CA GLY A 140 4.18 3.55 5.91
C GLY A 140 5.05 2.30 5.98
N ASP A 141 5.58 2.01 7.17
CA ASP A 141 6.46 0.87 7.45
C ASP A 141 5.76 -0.48 7.34
N GLN A 142 4.44 -0.52 7.59
CA GLN A 142 3.60 -1.70 7.51
C GLN A 142 2.55 -1.62 6.39
N LEU A 143 2.83 -0.83 5.34
CA LEU A 143 1.91 -0.61 4.22
C LEU A 143 0.61 0.12 4.61
N GLN A 144 0.51 0.67 5.82
CA GLN A 144 -0.73 1.20 6.38
C GLN A 144 -1.22 2.49 5.72
N GLY A 145 -0.37 3.13 4.91
CA GLY A 145 -0.62 4.44 4.32
C GLY A 145 -0.28 5.58 5.27
N LYS A 146 0.20 6.70 4.71
CA LYS A 146 0.44 7.97 5.41
C LYS A 146 0.01 9.11 4.48
N LEU A 147 0.92 9.56 3.62
CA LEU A 147 0.64 10.50 2.54
C LEU A 147 0.00 9.77 1.35
N GLY A 148 0.50 8.57 1.06
CA GLY A 148 -0.06 7.66 0.07
C GLY A 148 -1.09 6.71 0.69
N PRO A 149 -1.94 6.08 -0.15
CA PRO A 149 -2.98 5.16 0.30
C PRO A 149 -2.42 3.90 0.99
N ASN A 150 -3.27 3.23 1.77
CA ASN A 150 -2.99 1.94 2.37
C ASN A 150 -2.78 0.86 1.29
N LEU A 151 -1.70 0.08 1.42
CA LEU A 151 -1.32 -1.01 0.50
C LEU A 151 -1.41 -2.41 1.11
N GLN A 152 -1.85 -2.56 2.38
CA GLN A 152 -1.93 -3.87 3.07
C GLN A 152 -2.81 -4.89 2.34
N LYS A 153 -3.76 -4.42 1.53
CA LYS A 153 -4.66 -5.26 0.71
C LYS A 153 -4.67 -4.86 -0.77
N VAL A 154 -3.56 -4.30 -1.27
CA VAL A 154 -3.50 -3.81 -2.66
C VAL A 154 -3.68 -4.92 -3.68
N GLY A 155 -3.19 -6.12 -3.41
CA GLY A 155 -3.38 -7.31 -4.26
C GLY A 155 -4.81 -7.82 -4.36
N GLY A 156 -5.71 -7.34 -3.50
CA GLY A 156 -7.16 -7.56 -3.64
C GLY A 156 -7.84 -6.59 -4.63
N ARG A 157 -7.17 -5.49 -4.97
CA ARG A 157 -7.69 -4.42 -5.84
C ARG A 157 -6.97 -4.33 -7.18
N LEU A 158 -5.65 -4.58 -7.19
CA LEU A 158 -4.78 -4.48 -8.34
C LEU A 158 -4.00 -5.78 -8.53
N ASN A 159 -3.79 -6.16 -9.78
CA ASN A 159 -2.89 -7.25 -10.14
C ASN A 159 -1.44 -6.75 -10.27
N ARG A 160 -0.49 -7.70 -10.44
CA ARG A 160 0.94 -7.41 -10.59
C ARG A 160 1.22 -6.36 -11.66
N ASP A 161 0.66 -6.53 -12.86
CA ASP A 161 0.99 -5.66 -14.00
C ASP A 161 0.42 -4.25 -13.82
N GLN A 162 -0.75 -4.12 -13.18
CA GLN A 162 -1.31 -2.83 -12.80
C GLN A 162 -0.44 -2.12 -11.77
N ILE A 163 0.05 -2.84 -10.77
CA ILE A 163 0.97 -2.29 -9.77
C ILE A 163 2.29 -1.89 -10.43
N ALA A 164 2.85 -2.72 -11.31
CA ALA A 164 4.07 -2.40 -12.04
C ALA A 164 3.91 -1.11 -12.86
N LYS A 165 2.82 -0.97 -13.62
CA LYS A 165 2.51 0.26 -14.37
C LYS A 165 2.41 1.49 -13.46
N GLN A 166 1.73 1.37 -12.32
CA GLN A 166 1.59 2.45 -11.34
C GLN A 166 2.95 2.87 -10.75
N VAL A 167 3.83 1.91 -10.47
CA VAL A 167 5.19 2.18 -9.96
C VAL A 167 6.06 2.81 -11.04
N THR A 168 6.03 2.28 -12.26
CA THR A 168 6.82 2.79 -13.38
C THR A 168 6.40 4.22 -13.76
N GLY A 169 5.09 4.45 -13.94
CA GLY A 169 4.54 5.71 -14.45
C GLY A 169 4.12 6.72 -13.38
N GLY A 170 4.04 6.31 -12.11
CA GLY A 170 3.49 7.15 -11.05
C GLY A 170 1.98 7.34 -11.19
N GLY A 171 1.44 8.31 -10.46
CA GLY A 171 0.03 8.70 -10.45
C GLY A 171 -0.11 10.14 -9.96
N SER A 172 -1.33 10.55 -9.59
CA SER A 172 -1.66 11.94 -9.21
C SER A 172 -0.60 12.60 -8.31
N ASP A 173 -0.29 11.97 -7.17
CA ASP A 173 0.70 12.45 -6.19
C ASP A 173 1.85 11.44 -5.98
N MET A 174 1.79 10.29 -6.66
CA MET A 174 2.80 9.25 -6.56
C MET A 174 3.86 9.48 -7.64
N PRO A 175 5.14 9.73 -7.29
CA PRO A 175 6.17 9.95 -8.29
C PRO A 175 6.40 8.69 -9.14
N ALA A 176 6.81 8.90 -10.39
CA ALA A 176 7.24 7.82 -11.27
C ALA A 176 8.61 7.27 -10.84
N PHE A 177 8.74 5.94 -10.80
CA PHE A 177 9.98 5.26 -10.43
C PHE A 177 10.67 4.56 -11.61
N GLY A 178 10.10 4.59 -12.81
CA GLY A 178 10.66 3.90 -13.99
C GLY A 178 12.08 4.33 -14.39
N SER A 179 12.51 5.54 -13.99
CA SER A 179 13.90 6.01 -14.21
C SER A 179 14.82 5.82 -13.01
N ARG A 180 14.28 5.38 -11.85
CA ARG A 180 15.01 5.26 -10.58
C ARG A 180 15.20 3.81 -10.15
N LEU A 181 14.31 2.93 -10.57
CA LEU A 181 14.34 1.50 -10.28
C LEU A 181 14.54 0.73 -11.56
N SER A 182 15.27 -0.38 -11.46
CA SER A 182 15.39 -1.35 -12.55
C SER A 182 14.08 -2.10 -12.78
N GLN A 183 13.94 -2.68 -13.97
CA GLN A 183 12.77 -3.47 -14.32
C GLN A 183 12.58 -4.67 -13.38
N GLU A 184 13.67 -5.35 -12.98
CA GLU A 184 13.62 -6.46 -12.02
C GLU A 184 13.15 -6.02 -10.63
N GLU A 185 13.59 -4.86 -10.14
CA GLU A 185 13.12 -4.32 -8.87
C GLU A 185 11.63 -3.99 -8.90
N ILE A 186 11.13 -3.43 -10.01
CA ILE A 186 9.71 -3.12 -10.21
C ILE A 186 8.90 -4.42 -10.29
N GLU A 187 9.40 -5.45 -10.97
CA GLU A 187 8.74 -6.75 -11.08
C GLU A 187 8.70 -7.49 -9.74
N ALA A 188 9.79 -7.50 -8.99
CA ALA A 188 9.85 -8.07 -7.65
C ALA A 188 8.87 -7.35 -6.70
N LEU A 189 8.89 -6.01 -6.69
CA LEU A 189 8.03 -5.19 -5.85
C LEU A 189 6.55 -5.39 -6.19
N SER A 190 6.19 -5.34 -7.47
CA SER A 190 4.81 -5.49 -7.92
C SER A 190 4.26 -6.89 -7.66
N SER A 191 5.10 -7.93 -7.80
CA SER A 191 4.75 -9.30 -7.45
C SER A 191 4.49 -9.45 -5.95
N TRP A 192 5.38 -8.91 -5.12
CA TRP A 192 5.24 -8.94 -3.66
C TRP A 192 4.02 -8.19 -3.12
N LEU A 193 3.68 -7.04 -3.73
CA LEU A 193 2.49 -6.26 -3.41
C LEU A 193 1.19 -6.92 -3.89
N ALA A 194 1.20 -7.58 -5.06
CA ALA A 194 0.06 -8.35 -5.55
C ALA A 194 -0.31 -9.53 -4.63
N GLY A 195 0.64 -10.00 -3.82
CA GLY A 195 0.40 -11.00 -2.76
C GLY A 195 -0.31 -10.46 -1.51
N LYS A 196 -0.47 -9.14 -1.36
CA LYS A 196 -1.09 -8.50 -0.18
C LYS A 196 -2.60 -8.42 -0.37
N LYS A 197 -3.35 -9.39 0.14
CA LYS A 197 -4.81 -9.53 -0.03
C LYS A 197 -5.58 -9.36 1.27
#